data_AF-I0S9F3-F1
#
_entry.id   AF-I0S9F3-F1
#
_cell.length_a   1.000
_cell.length_b   1.000
_cell.length_c   1.000
_cell.angle_alpha   90.00
_cell.angle_beta   90.00
_cell.angle_gamma   90.00
#
_symmetry.space_group_name_H-M   'P 1'
#
loop_
_entity.id
_entity.type
_entity.pdbx_description
1 polymer ?
#
loop_
_entity_poly.entity_id
_entity_poly.type
_entity_poly.pdbx_seq_one_letter_code
_entity_poly.pdbx_strand_id
1 'polypeptide(L)'
;MKISLEEARNYLRVEHSEDDQLIQVMISASEELCSSILRKNLEEVTEEKEVDFLQTIVLFGTAYLYEHREEGGQENLVELLKALLSAHRRDVF
;
A
#
# COMPACT_ATOMS: atom_id res chain seq x y z
N MET A 1 -4.38 -10.19 5.45
CA MET A 1 -4.84 -9.39 4.28
C MET A 1 -3.97 -9.72 3.06
N LYS A 2 -4.52 -9.73 1.84
CA LYS A 2 -3.74 -9.88 0.60
C LYS A 2 -4.41 -9.08 -0.51
N ILE A 3 -3.63 -8.37 -1.32
CA ILE A 3 -4.11 -7.67 -2.51
C ILE A 3 -3.70 -8.49 -3.73
N SER A 4 -4.66 -8.80 -4.58
CA SER A 4 -4.43 -9.47 -5.84
C SER A 4 -3.94 -8.50 -6.90
N LEU A 5 -3.20 -9.03 -7.89
CA LEU A 5 -2.78 -8.27 -9.06
C LEU A 5 -3.98 -7.70 -9.82
N GLU A 6 -5.09 -8.43 -9.90
CA GLU A 6 -6.31 -7.97 -10.57
C GLU A 6 -6.93 -6.76 -9.87
N GLU A 7 -7.03 -6.78 -8.54
CA GLU A 7 -7.51 -5.62 -7.76
C GLU A 7 -6.64 -4.38 -7.98
N ALA A 8 -5.32 -4.55 -7.93
CA ALA A 8 -4.39 -3.45 -8.18
C ALA A 8 -4.50 -2.92 -9.60
N ARG A 9 -4.56 -3.80 -10.61
CA ARG A 9 -4.75 -3.39 -12.02
C ARG A 9 -6.05 -2.63 -12.23
N ASN A 10 -7.14 -3.09 -11.65
CA ASN A 10 -8.44 -2.42 -11.72
C ASN A 10 -8.36 -1.03 -11.07
N TYR A 11 -7.69 -0.91 -9.92
CA TYR A 11 -7.48 0.37 -9.24
C TYR A 11 -6.63 1.34 -10.09
N LEU A 12 -5.55 0.85 -10.69
CA LEU A 12 -4.63 1.62 -11.54
C LEU A 12 -5.17 1.87 -12.96
N ARG A 13 -6.28 1.23 -13.35
CA ARG A 13 -6.84 1.24 -14.71
C ARG A 13 -5.85 0.72 -15.76
N VAL A 14 -5.09 -0.32 -15.42
CA VAL A 14 -4.11 -0.96 -16.30
C VAL A 14 -4.73 -2.19 -17.00
N GLU A 15 -4.95 -2.06 -18.31
CA GLU A 15 -5.62 -3.09 -19.12
C GLU A 15 -4.65 -4.12 -19.71
N HIS A 16 -3.36 -3.79 -19.83
CA HIS A 16 -2.31 -4.68 -20.35
C HIS A 16 -1.52 -5.37 -19.24
N SER A 17 -0.81 -6.45 -19.59
CA SER A 17 -0.03 -7.26 -18.64
C SER A 17 1.46 -6.91 -18.59
N GLU A 18 1.93 -5.93 -19.36
CA GLU A 18 3.34 -5.55 -19.43
C GLU A 18 3.89 -5.11 -18.07
N ASP A 19 3.04 -4.46 -17.26
CA ASP A 19 3.41 -3.94 -15.94
C ASP A 19 3.07 -4.91 -14.80
N ASP A 20 2.61 -6.12 -15.07
CA ASP A 20 2.15 -7.06 -14.03
C ASP A 20 3.22 -7.31 -12.96
N GLN A 21 4.48 -7.51 -13.38
CA GLN A 21 5.60 -7.70 -12.46
C GLN A 21 5.92 -6.43 -11.67
N LEU A 22 5.84 -5.26 -12.32
CA LEU A 22 6.09 -3.97 -11.69
C LEU A 22 5.04 -3.67 -10.62
N ILE A 23 3.77 -3.84 -10.97
CA ILE A 23 2.63 -3.66 -10.05
C ILE A 23 2.77 -4.60 -8.86
N GLN A 24 3.16 -5.87 -9.08
CA GLN A 24 3.34 -6.82 -7.98
C GLN A 24 4.43 -6.37 -6.99
N VAL A 25 5.54 -5.83 -7.49
CA VAL A 25 6.61 -5.26 -6.65
C VAL A 25 6.14 -4.03 -5.90
N MET A 26 5.34 -3.15 -6.54
CA MET A 26 4.80 -1.95 -5.90
C MET A 26 3.78 -2.26 -4.82
N ILE A 27 2.95 -3.30 -4.99
CA ILE A 27 2.07 -3.82 -3.94
C ILE A 27 2.92 -4.21 -2.74
N SER A 28 3.93 -5.07 -2.93
CA SER A 28 4.80 -5.53 -1.84
C SER A 28 5.54 -4.37 -1.14
N ALA A 29 6.04 -3.39 -1.90
CA ALA A 29 6.68 -2.20 -1.34
C ALA A 29 5.69 -1.38 -0.49
N SER A 30 4.46 -1.19 -0.98
CA SER A 30 3.43 -0.46 -0.23
C SER A 30 2.97 -1.22 1.02
N GLU A 31 2.86 -2.55 0.97
CA GLU A 31 2.57 -3.40 2.14
C GLU A 31 3.68 -3.28 3.20
N GLU A 32 4.94 -3.33 2.78
CA GLU A 32 6.10 -3.21 3.66
C GLU A 32 6.15 -1.83 4.34
N LEU A 33 5.90 -0.75 3.59
CA LEU A 33 5.83 0.60 4.16
C LEU A 33 4.71 0.71 5.20
N CYS A 34 3.51 0.19 4.91
CA CYS A 34 2.39 0.22 5.84
C CYS A 34 2.68 -0.61 7.10
N SER A 35 3.21 -1.83 6.93
CA SER A 35 3.64 -2.72 8.02
C SER A 35 4.67 -2.05 8.93
N SER A 36 5.68 -1.40 8.33
CA SER A 36 6.74 -0.67 9.04
C SER A 36 6.19 0.52 9.85
N ILE A 37 5.28 1.30 9.25
CA ILE A 37 4.66 2.46 9.91
C ILE A 37 3.77 2.03 11.09
N LEU A 38 2.98 0.97 10.92
CA LEU A 38 2.08 0.44 11.95
C LEU A 38 2.79 -0.42 12.99
N ARG A 39 4.00 -0.90 12.69
CA ARG A 39 4.74 -1.90 13.47
C ARG A 39 3.90 -3.16 13.71
N LYS A 40 3.21 -3.61 12.67
CA LYS A 40 2.28 -4.75 12.72
C LYS A 40 2.36 -5.54 11.41
N ASN A 41 2.33 -6.86 11.52
CA ASN A 41 2.17 -7.73 10.37
C ASN A 41 0.75 -7.59 9.79
N LEU A 42 0.64 -7.12 8.55
CA LEU A 42 -0.67 -6.92 7.89
C LEU A 42 -1.38 -8.25 7.58
N GLU A 43 -0.64 -9.36 7.50
CA GLU A 43 -1.23 -10.68 7.32
C GLU A 43 -2.05 -11.12 8.54
N GLU A 44 -1.68 -10.65 9.73
CA GLU A 44 -2.32 -10.98 11.02
C GLU A 44 -3.52 -10.08 11.34
N VAL A 45 -3.82 -9.09 10.49
CA VAL A 45 -5.01 -8.25 10.65
C VAL A 45 -6.25 -9.07 10.27
N THR A 46 -7.18 -9.21 11.22
CA THR A 46 -8.42 -9.99 11.04
C THR A 46 -9.70 -9.18 11.22
N GLU A 47 -9.62 -7.96 11.76
CA GLU A 47 -10.79 -7.09 11.92
C GLU A 47 -11.17 -6.51 10.56
N GLU A 48 -12.40 -6.79 10.11
CA GLU A 48 -12.84 -6.55 8.73
C GLU A 48 -12.69 -5.08 8.31
N LYS A 49 -13.05 -4.13 9.17
CA LYS A 49 -12.92 -2.69 8.85
C LYS A 49 -11.47 -2.25 8.75
N GLU A 50 -10.61 -2.78 9.62
CA GLU A 50 -9.17 -2.55 9.56
C GLU A 50 -8.57 -3.16 8.30
N VAL A 51 -9.01 -4.36 7.89
CA VAL A 51 -8.59 -4.98 6.61
C VAL A 51 -8.97 -4.09 5.43
N ASP A 52 -10.24 -3.68 5.31
CA ASP A 52 -10.73 -2.84 4.21
C ASP A 52 -9.98 -1.51 4.11
N PHE A 53 -9.75 -0.88 5.27
CA PHE A 53 -8.97 0.35 5.37
C PHE A 53 -7.53 0.12 4.89
N LEU A 54 -6.84 -0.90 5.40
CA LEU A 54 -5.45 -1.19 5.05
C LEU A 54 -5.30 -1.60 3.58
N GLN A 55 -6.24 -2.34 3.01
CA GLN A 55 -6.25 -2.65 1.58
C GLN A 55 -6.33 -1.36 0.75
N THR A 56 -7.20 -0.43 1.14
CA THR A 56 -7.34 0.87 0.47
C THR A 56 -6.04 1.68 0.54
N ILE A 57 -5.37 1.70 1.70
CA ILE A 57 -4.11 2.43 1.88
C ILE A 57 -2.97 1.80 1.08
N VAL A 58 -2.90 0.47 1.01
CA VAL A 58 -1.87 -0.22 0.22
C VAL A 58 -2.13 -0.01 -1.29
N LEU A 59 -3.38 -0.03 -1.76
CA LEU A 59 -3.70 0.32 -3.15
C LEU A 59 -3.30 1.77 -3.46
N PHE A 60 -3.56 2.69 -2.54
CA PHE A 60 -3.14 4.08 -2.67
C PHE A 60 -1.61 4.20 -2.80
N GLY A 61 -0.85 3.55 -1.91
CA GLY A 61 0.62 3.57 -1.99
C GLY A 61 1.15 2.91 -3.26
N THR A 62 0.52 1.83 -3.71
CA THR A 62 0.83 1.18 -4.99
C THR A 62 0.64 2.16 -6.17
N ALA A 63 -0.47 2.89 -6.20
CA ALA A 63 -0.74 3.88 -7.23
C ALA A 63 0.24 5.04 -7.21
N TYR A 64 0.56 5.55 -6.02
CA TYR A 64 1.55 6.60 -5.88
C TYR A 64 2.91 6.18 -6.45
N LEU A 65 3.39 4.99 -6.09
CA LEU A 65 4.64 4.44 -6.60
C LEU A 65 4.61 4.25 -8.13
N TYR A 66 3.48 3.79 -8.67
CA TYR A 66 3.30 3.56 -10.09
C TYR A 66 3.35 4.86 -10.91
N GLU A 67 2.64 5.89 -10.44
CA GLU A 67 2.55 7.20 -11.11
C GLU A 67 3.87 7.99 -11.03
N HIS A 68 4.59 7.88 -9.92
CA HIS A 68 5.80 8.69 -9.65
C HIS A 68 7.10 7.92 -9.89
N ARG A 69 7.07 6.86 -10.71
CA ARG A 69 8.23 5.98 -10.95
C ARG A 69 9.48 6.70 -11.52
N GLU A 70 9.27 7.83 -12.20
CA GLU A 70 10.32 8.63 -12.85
C GLU A 70 10.74 9.84 -12.00
N GLU A 71 9.99 10.13 -10.93
CA GLU A 71 10.23 11.26 -10.04
C GLU A 71 10.91 10.77 -8.76
N GLY A 72 12.09 11.30 -8.44
CA GLY A 72 12.90 10.89 -7.28
C GLY A 72 12.34 11.27 -5.89
N GLY A 73 11.01 11.41 -5.75
CA GLY A 73 10.32 12.00 -4.59
C GLY A 73 9.67 10.98 -3.64
N GLN A 74 10.28 9.81 -3.42
CA GLN A 74 9.72 8.76 -2.53
C GLN A 74 9.48 9.23 -1.08
N GLU A 75 10.15 10.30 -0.64
CA GLU A 75 9.99 10.90 0.69
C GLU A 75 8.54 11.35 0.96
N ASN A 76 7.82 11.84 -0.06
CA ASN A 76 6.44 12.31 0.06
C ASN A 76 5.45 11.18 0.38
N LEU A 77 5.69 9.97 -0.14
CA LEU A 77 4.81 8.82 0.11
C LEU A 77 4.83 8.43 1.59
N VAL A 78 6.02 8.36 2.18
CA VAL A 78 6.17 7.91 3.57
C VAL A 78 5.50 8.88 4.54
N GLU A 79 5.61 10.19 4.31
CA GLU A 79 4.93 11.19 5.13
C GLU A 79 3.41 11.10 5.02
N LEU A 80 2.90 10.93 3.80
CA LEU A 80 1.47 10.78 3.56
C LEU A 80 0.91 9.49 4.20
N LEU A 81 1.60 8.37 4.04
CA LEU A 81 1.21 7.11 4.69
C LEU A 81 1.24 7.23 6.22
N LYS A 82 2.23 7.91 6.81
CA LYS A 82 2.26 8.18 8.26
C LYS A 82 1.05 8.98 8.71
N ALA A 83 0.66 10.01 7.95
CA ALA A 83 -0.51 10.83 8.26
C ALA A 83 -1.83 10.05 8.17
N LEU A 84 -1.98 9.18 7.17
CA LEU A 84 -3.17 8.34 6.99
C LEU A 84 -3.26 7.22 8.04
N LEU A 85 -2.12 6.60 8.36
CA LEU A 85 -2.04 5.46 9.27
C LEU A 85 -1.95 5.86 10.75
N SER A 86 -1.72 7.13 11.08
CA SER A 86 -1.52 7.57 12.47
C SER A 86 -2.70 7.24 13.38
N ALA A 87 -3.93 7.25 12.86
CA ALA A 87 -5.13 6.89 13.62
C ALA A 87 -5.19 5.40 13.99
N HIS A 88 -4.44 4.54 13.28
CA HIS A 88 -4.41 3.09 13.46
C HIS A 88 -3.08 2.59 14.03
N ARG A 89 -2.11 3.48 14.26
CA ARG A 89 -0.82 3.10 14.85
C ARG A 89 -1.03 2.74 16.32
N ARG A 90 -0.67 1.52 16.71
CA ARG A 90 -0.64 1.15 18.14
C ARG A 90 0.46 1.96 18.83
N ASP A 91 0.07 2.83 19.75
CA ASP A 91 1.02 3.48 20.64
C ASP A 91 1.55 2.44 21.63
N VAL A 92 2.84 2.13 21.50
CA VAL A 92 3.57 1.36 22.51
C VAL A 92 4.07 2.39 23.52
N PHE A 93 3.33 2.56 24.61
CA PHE A 93 3.78 3.28 25.81
C PHE A 93 4.46 2.31 26.78
#